data_AF-A0A7V1XXE9-F1
#
_entry.id   AF-A0A7V1XXE9-F1
#
_cell.length_a   1.000
_cell.length_b   1.000
_cell.length_c   1.000
_cell.angle_alpha   90.00
_cell.angle_beta   90.00
_cell.angle_gamma   90.00
#
_symmetry.space_group_name_H-M   'P 1'
#
loop_
_entity.id
_entity.type
_entity.pdbx_description
1 polymer ?
#
loop_
_entity_poly.entity_id
_entity_poly.type
_entity_poly.pdbx_seq_one_letter_code
_entity_poly.pdbx_strand_id
1 'polypeptide(L)'
;MQGENDFRRKVPARFFQEYLEVLAGAQAYQVSNLRNWDLLRSYAELQYKLNGGGRCAMCRAHVRHVIPAQVEQPDGSTKDYACLCTRCFEGERAMSQRVIMQMGEARVEYRPRNYGKKVPIEKLQPQEGSVRGKV
;
A
#
# COMPACT_ATOMS: atom_id res chain seq x y z
N MET A 1 2.98 -27.24 -32.66
CA MET A 1 2.52 -25.87 -32.37
C MET A 1 1.14 -26.00 -31.73
N GLN A 2 1.04 -25.94 -30.40
CA GLN A 2 -0.18 -26.25 -29.65
C GLN A 2 -0.69 -25.01 -28.92
N GLY A 3 -1.87 -24.55 -29.32
CA GLY A 3 -2.93 -23.96 -28.49
C GLY A 3 -2.60 -22.74 -27.63
N GLU A 4 -2.73 -21.54 -28.19
CA GLU A 4 -3.04 -20.34 -27.41
C GLU A 4 -4.47 -20.48 -26.84
N ASN A 5 -4.55 -20.95 -25.60
CA ASN A 5 -5.78 -21.00 -24.83
C ASN A 5 -6.08 -19.58 -24.30
N ASP A 6 -6.72 -18.76 -25.13
CA ASP A 6 -7.17 -17.39 -24.78
C ASP A 6 -8.41 -17.46 -23.85
N PHE A 7 -8.22 -18.01 -22.64
CA PHE A 7 -9.18 -17.87 -21.53
C PHE A 7 -9.05 -16.44 -20.95
N ARG A 8 -9.38 -15.42 -21.75
CA ARG A 8 -9.63 -14.07 -21.24
C ARG A 8 -10.82 -14.16 -20.30
N ARG A 9 -10.53 -14.22 -19.01
CA ARG A 9 -11.55 -14.08 -17.96
C ARG A 9 -12.30 -12.78 -18.22
N LYS A 10 -13.57 -12.88 -18.61
CA LYS A 10 -14.45 -11.72 -18.74
C LYS A 10 -14.59 -11.11 -17.35
N VAL A 11 -13.95 -9.98 -17.11
CA VAL A 11 -14.07 -9.28 -15.84
C VAL A 11 -15.44 -8.61 -15.79
N PRO A 12 -16.27 -8.91 -14.79
CA PRO A 12 -17.58 -8.29 -14.64
C PRO A 12 -17.48 -6.76 -14.58
N ALA A 13 -18.35 -6.07 -15.33
CA ALA A 13 -18.38 -4.61 -15.41
C ALA A 13 -18.46 -3.92 -14.03
N ARG A 14 -19.12 -4.56 -13.06
CA ARG A 14 -19.21 -4.07 -11.66
C ARG A 14 -17.86 -3.76 -11.03
N PHE A 15 -16.81 -4.54 -11.32
CA PHE A 15 -15.50 -4.32 -10.71
C PHE A 15 -14.81 -3.07 -11.26
N PHE A 16 -15.01 -2.79 -12.54
CA PHE A 16 -14.54 -1.54 -13.13
C PHE A 16 -15.31 -0.34 -12.57
N GLN A 17 -16.63 -0.48 -12.39
CA GLN A 17 -17.45 0.55 -11.78
C GLN A 17 -16.99 0.86 -10.35
N GLU A 18 -16.83 -0.16 -9.49
CA GLU A 18 -16.32 0.02 -8.11
C GLU A 18 -14.96 0.74 -8.10
N TYR A 19 -14.04 0.37 -9.00
CA TYR A 19 -12.74 1.04 -9.11
C TYR A 19 -12.85 2.50 -9.56
N LEU A 20 -13.71 2.79 -10.54
CA LEU A 20 -13.94 4.14 -11.04
C LEU A 20 -14.63 5.03 -10.00
N GLU A 21 -15.55 4.49 -9.21
CA GLU A 21 -16.19 5.19 -8.09
C GLU A 21 -15.16 5.58 -7.02
N VAL A 22 -14.24 4.68 -6.67
CA VAL A 22 -13.15 4.98 -5.74
C VAL A 22 -12.20 6.03 -6.32
N LEU A 23 -11.87 5.95 -7.62
CA LEU A 23 -11.05 6.97 -8.29
C LEU A 23 -11.71 8.34 -8.26
N ALA A 24 -13.01 8.42 -8.56
CA ALA A 24 -13.78 9.66 -8.54
C ALA A 24 -13.87 10.24 -7.11
N GLY A 25 -14.16 9.40 -6.11
CA GLY A 25 -14.18 9.82 -4.70
C GLY A 25 -12.81 10.26 -4.19
N ALA A 26 -11.73 9.64 -4.66
CA ALA A 26 -10.36 9.99 -4.30
C ALA A 26 -9.94 11.38 -4.83
N GLN A 27 -10.56 11.91 -5.88
CA GLN A 27 -10.28 13.26 -6.38
C GLN A 27 -10.74 14.36 -5.41
N ALA A 28 -11.71 14.07 -4.54
CA ALA A 28 -12.20 15.02 -3.55
C ALA A 28 -11.19 15.32 -2.43
N TYR A 29 -10.12 14.53 -2.30
CA TYR A 29 -9.08 14.68 -1.28
C TYR A 29 -7.74 15.06 -1.92
N GLN A 30 -7.19 16.24 -1.60
CA GLN A 30 -5.92 16.69 -2.19
C GLN A 30 -4.73 15.83 -1.77
N VAL A 31 -4.59 15.50 -0.48
CA VAL A 31 -3.56 14.57 0.04
C VAL A 31 -4.09 13.93 1.33
N SER A 32 -4.43 12.65 1.29
CA SER A 32 -4.82 11.90 2.49
C SER A 32 -4.22 10.50 2.45
N ASN A 33 -3.67 10.04 3.58
CA ASN A 33 -3.20 8.66 3.70
C ASN A 33 -4.33 7.67 3.42
N LEU A 34 -5.56 7.99 3.83
CA LEU A 34 -6.75 7.16 3.56
C LEU A 34 -7.01 7.04 2.05
N ARG A 35 -6.94 8.16 1.32
CA ARG A 35 -7.06 8.18 -0.15
C ARG A 35 -6.06 7.23 -0.81
N ASN A 36 -4.78 7.32 -0.44
CA ASN A 36 -3.74 6.49 -1.05
C ASN A 36 -3.95 5.00 -0.70
N TRP A 37 -4.44 4.70 0.50
CA TRP A 37 -4.83 3.34 0.89
C TRP A 37 -5.97 2.77 0.08
N ASP A 38 -7.05 3.54 -0.07
CA ASP A 38 -8.24 3.09 -0.79
C ASP A 38 -7.94 2.87 -2.27
N LEU A 39 -7.13 3.75 -2.87
CA LEU A 39 -6.63 3.61 -4.24
C LEU A 39 -5.77 2.36 -4.42
N LEU A 40 -4.77 2.16 -3.56
CA LEU A 40 -3.90 0.97 -3.62
C LEU A 40 -4.71 -0.32 -3.45
N ARG A 41 -5.64 -0.35 -2.49
CA ARG A 41 -6.49 -1.52 -2.23
C ARG A 41 -7.41 -1.84 -3.41
N SER A 42 -8.10 -0.82 -3.93
CA SER A 42 -9.06 -0.99 -5.03
C SER A 42 -8.35 -1.42 -6.32
N TYR A 43 -7.19 -0.83 -6.59
CA TYR A 43 -6.33 -1.26 -7.69
C TYR A 43 -5.87 -2.71 -7.52
N ALA A 44 -5.42 -3.10 -6.34
CA ALA A 44 -4.93 -4.46 -6.11
C ALA A 44 -6.05 -5.52 -6.20
N GLU A 45 -7.28 -5.21 -5.78
CA GLU A 45 -8.44 -6.10 -5.99
C GLU A 45 -8.78 -6.21 -7.48
N LEU A 46 -8.78 -5.11 -8.23
CA LEU A 46 -8.99 -5.13 -9.68
C LEU A 46 -7.94 -6.01 -10.38
N GLN A 47 -6.66 -5.84 -10.04
CA GLN A 47 -5.57 -6.66 -10.56
C GLN A 47 -5.75 -8.13 -10.20
N TYR A 48 -6.18 -8.43 -8.97
CA TYR A 48 -6.48 -9.81 -8.57
C TYR A 48 -7.61 -10.43 -9.40
N LYS A 49 -8.65 -9.67 -9.74
CA LYS A 49 -9.76 -10.16 -10.58
C LYS A 49 -9.31 -10.40 -12.04
N LEU A 50 -8.49 -9.50 -12.57
CA LEU A 50 -7.97 -9.58 -13.95
C LEU A 50 -6.94 -10.70 -14.11
N ASN A 51 -5.90 -10.68 -13.27
CA ASN A 51 -4.67 -11.43 -13.45
C ASN A 51 -4.49 -12.55 -12.40
N GLY A 52 -5.32 -12.56 -11.36
CA GLY A 52 -5.13 -13.45 -10.22
C GLY A 52 -4.13 -12.92 -9.20
N GLY A 53 -3.77 -13.77 -8.25
CA GLY A 53 -2.78 -13.46 -7.24
C GLY A 53 -1.35 -13.69 -7.73
N GLY A 54 -0.39 -13.34 -6.87
CA GLY A 54 1.04 -13.58 -7.09
C GLY A 54 1.65 -14.52 -6.06
N ARG A 55 2.98 -14.57 -6.07
CA ARG A 55 3.78 -15.22 -5.03
C ARG A 55 4.75 -14.22 -4.43
N CYS A 56 4.86 -14.26 -3.10
CA CYS A 56 5.82 -13.44 -2.36
C CYS A 56 7.24 -13.63 -2.91
N ALA A 57 7.94 -12.54 -3.18
CA ALA A 57 9.30 -12.57 -3.72
C ALA A 57 10.30 -13.27 -2.78
N MET A 58 10.07 -13.22 -1.46
CA MET A 58 10.97 -13.81 -0.46
C MET A 58 10.65 -15.28 -0.14
N CYS A 59 9.41 -15.58 0.25
CA CYS A 59 9.03 -16.91 0.76
C CYS A 59 8.14 -17.73 -0.18
N ARG A 60 7.82 -17.20 -1.36
CA ARG A 60 6.95 -17.83 -2.37
C ARG A 60 5.52 -18.15 -1.93
N ALA A 61 5.09 -17.72 -0.74
CA ALA A 61 3.71 -17.84 -0.28
C ALA A 61 2.73 -17.14 -1.23
N HIS A 62 1.51 -17.65 -1.33
CA HIS A 62 0.46 -17.05 -2.14
C HIS A 62 0.07 -15.66 -1.62
N VAL A 63 -0.06 -14.70 -2.53
CA VAL A 63 -0.47 -13.33 -2.24
C VAL A 63 -1.66 -12.99 -3.12
N ARG A 64 -2.80 -12.62 -2.51
CA ARG A 64 -4.00 -12.22 -3.25
C ARG A 64 -3.80 -10.86 -3.93
N HIS A 65 -3.41 -9.86 -3.14
CA HIS A 65 -3.24 -8.48 -3.58
C HIS A 65 -1.77 -8.21 -3.89
N VAL A 66 -1.42 -8.24 -5.17
CA VAL A 66 -0.07 -7.96 -5.65
C VAL A 66 0.12 -6.44 -5.69
N ILE A 67 0.90 -5.94 -4.74
CA ILE A 67 1.34 -4.54 -4.70
C ILE A 67 2.87 -4.55 -4.66
N PRO A 68 3.55 -3.90 -5.63
CA PRO A 68 5.00 -3.74 -5.60
C PRO A 68 5.45 -2.98 -4.37
N ALA A 69 6.55 -3.43 -3.78
CA ALA A 69 7.15 -2.81 -2.61
C ALA A 69 8.61 -2.48 -2.90
N GLN A 70 8.97 -1.22 -2.71
CA GLN A 70 10.35 -0.76 -2.72
C GLN A 70 10.82 -0.59 -1.28
N VAL A 71 11.97 -1.17 -0.94
CA VAL A 71 12.55 -1.14 0.41
C VAL A 71 13.86 -0.38 0.36
N GLU A 72 13.99 0.63 1.21
CA GLU A 72 15.23 1.38 1.40
C GLU A 72 15.92 0.88 2.67
N GLN A 73 17.09 0.29 2.52
CA GLN A 73 17.88 -0.28 3.61
C GLN A 73 18.66 0.82 4.37
N PRO A 74 19.12 0.56 5.60
CA PRO A 74 19.85 1.55 6.40
C PRO A 74 21.19 2.01 5.80
N ASP A 75 21.76 1.23 4.88
CA ASP A 75 22.98 1.57 4.13
C ASP A 75 22.69 2.46 2.91
N GLY A 76 21.42 2.84 2.69
CA GLY A 76 20.97 3.63 1.54
C GLY A 76 20.69 2.80 0.28
N SER A 77 20.91 1.48 0.30
CA SER A 77 20.58 0.62 -0.83
C SER A 77 19.07 0.42 -0.97
N THR A 78 18.60 0.19 -2.19
CA THR A 78 17.19 -0.07 -2.48
C THR A 78 16.97 -1.47 -3.03
N LYS A 79 15.85 -2.08 -2.66
CA LYS A 79 15.39 -3.38 -3.17
C LYS A 79 13.95 -3.29 -3.62
N ASP A 80 13.68 -3.75 -4.83
CA ASP A 80 12.33 -3.78 -5.38
C ASP A 80 11.78 -5.21 -5.36
N TYR A 81 10.59 -5.37 -4.80
CA TYR A 81 9.88 -6.64 -4.74
C TYR A 81 8.58 -6.53 -5.52
N ALA A 82 8.33 -7.49 -6.43
CA ALA A 82 7.08 -7.55 -7.18
C ALA A 82 5.84 -7.65 -6.27
N CYS A 83 5.94 -8.41 -5.17
CA CYS A 83 5.05 -8.34 -4.02
C CYS A 83 5.65 -9.06 -2.81
N LEU A 84 5.16 -8.72 -1.62
CA LEU A 84 5.49 -9.39 -0.37
C LEU A 84 4.21 -9.88 0.30
N CYS A 85 4.25 -11.06 0.91
CA CYS A 85 3.19 -11.45 1.85
C CYS A 85 3.29 -10.60 3.13
N THR A 86 2.20 -10.55 3.92
CA THR A 86 2.15 -9.73 5.14
C THR A 86 3.32 -9.98 6.07
N ARG A 87 3.72 -11.24 6.29
CA ARG A 87 4.86 -11.59 7.16
C ARG A 87 6.18 -11.01 6.64
N CYS A 88 6.44 -11.18 5.34
CA CYS A 88 7.66 -10.72 4.70
C CYS A 88 7.72 -9.19 4.64
N PHE A 89 6.60 -8.55 4.36
CA PHE A 89 6.45 -7.09 4.40
C PHE A 89 6.77 -6.53 5.79
N GLU A 90 6.20 -7.14 6.84
CA GLU A 90 6.43 -6.74 8.22
C GLU A 90 7.89 -6.95 8.66
N GLY A 91 8.53 -8.03 8.20
CA GLY A 91 9.96 -8.25 8.38
C GLY A 91 10.81 -7.15 7.74
N GLU A 92 10.56 -6.83 6.47
CA GLU A 92 11.27 -5.74 5.78
C GLU A 92 11.03 -4.41 6.49
N ARG A 93 9.78 -4.12 6.89
CA ARG A 93 9.45 -2.88 7.62
C ARG A 93 10.19 -2.74 8.95
N ALA A 94 10.45 -3.83 9.65
CA ALA A 94 11.17 -3.80 10.91
C ALA A 94 12.69 -3.54 10.73
N MET A 95 13.27 -3.99 9.61
CA MET A 95 14.72 -3.99 9.38
C MET A 95 15.19 -2.84 8.48
N SER A 96 14.31 -2.26 7.68
CA SER A 96 14.61 -1.21 6.70
C SER A 96 14.42 0.20 7.26
N GLN A 97 14.97 1.20 6.58
CA GLN A 97 14.68 2.61 6.90
C GLN A 97 13.23 2.96 6.54
N ARG A 98 12.77 2.48 5.38
CA ARG A 98 11.36 2.57 4.98
C ARG A 98 11.00 1.53 3.91
N VAL A 99 9.72 1.20 3.86
CA VAL A 99 9.07 0.43 2.80
C VAL A 99 8.05 1.33 2.12
N ILE A 100 8.13 1.44 0.80
CA ILE A 100 7.27 2.27 -0.03
C ILE A 100 6.43 1.35 -0.91
N MET A 101 5.11 1.54 -0.91
CA MET A 101 4.22 0.96 -1.90
C MET A 101 3.66 2.08 -2.77
N GLN A 102 3.79 1.94 -4.08
CA GLN A 102 3.39 2.97 -5.01
C GLN A 102 2.71 2.37 -6.24
N MET A 103 1.57 2.94 -6.63
CA MET A 103 0.89 2.68 -7.89
C MET A 103 0.39 4.00 -8.47
N GLY A 104 0.97 4.44 -9.59
CA GLY A 104 0.70 5.77 -10.14
C GLY A 104 1.01 6.85 -9.10
N GLU A 105 0.02 7.69 -8.81
CA GLU A 105 0.10 8.76 -7.81
C GLU A 105 -0.17 8.29 -6.36
N ALA A 106 -0.75 7.11 -6.18
CA ALA A 106 -1.02 6.58 -4.85
C ALA A 106 0.28 6.03 -4.25
N ARG A 107 0.76 6.67 -3.18
CA ARG A 107 2.00 6.30 -2.51
C ARG A 107 1.77 6.20 -1.00
N VAL A 108 2.20 5.09 -0.42
CA VAL A 108 2.19 4.88 1.03
C VAL A 108 3.58 4.48 1.48
N GLU A 109 4.06 5.18 2.52
CA GLU A 109 5.36 4.91 3.13
C GLU A 109 5.18 4.36 4.54
N TYR A 110 5.98 3.35 4.84
CA TYR A 110 6.05 2.72 6.15
C TYR A 110 7.46 2.82 6.69
N ARG A 111 7.59 3.24 7.95
CA ARG A 111 8.84 3.21 8.70
C ARG A 111 8.76 2.14 9.80
N PRO A 112 9.90 1.70 10.35
CA PRO A 112 9.90 0.86 11.54
C PRO A 112 9.02 1.43 12.64
N ARG A 113 8.18 0.59 13.24
CA ARG A 113 7.37 0.98 14.40
C ARG A 113 8.28 1.13 15.61
N ASN A 114 8.15 2.25 16.32
CA ASN A 114 8.84 2.47 17.58
C ASN A 114 8.13 1.72 18.72
N TYR A 115 8.34 0.41 18.84
CA TYR A 115 7.83 -0.34 20.00
C TYR A 115 8.71 -0.06 21.23
N GLY A 116 8.09 0.31 22.36
CA GLY A 116 8.77 0.38 23.66
C GLY A 116 9.74 1.54 23.87
N LYS A 117 9.79 2.56 22.99
CA LYS A 117 10.49 3.80 23.34
C LYS A 117 9.75 4.45 24.51
N LYS A 118 10.37 4.47 25.70
CA LYS A 118 9.97 5.37 26.78
C LYS A 118 10.02 6.77 26.20
N VAL A 119 8.87 7.33 25.83
CA VAL A 119 8.77 8.76 25.57
C VAL A 119 9.03 9.42 26.93
N PRO A 120 10.05 10.29 27.05
CA PRO A 120 10.18 11.11 28.24
C PRO A 120 8.86 11.85 28.43
N ILE A 121 8.28 11.77 29.63
CA ILE A 121 6.99 12.39 29.97
C ILE A 121 6.99 13.89 29.63
N GLU A 122 8.17 14.52 29.64
CA GLU A 122 8.41 15.92 29.28
C GLU A 122 8.01 16.31 27.84
N LYS A 123 7.88 15.35 26.91
CA LYS A 123 7.45 15.62 25.52
C LYS A 123 5.97 15.35 25.25
N LEU A 124 5.21 14.92 26.27
CA LEU A 124 3.75 14.82 26.22
C LEU A 124 3.15 16.17 26.63
N GLN A 125 3.50 17.26 25.96
CA GLN A 125 2.70 18.49 26.06
C GLN A 125 1.46 18.31 25.18
N PRO A 126 0.24 18.55 25.70
CA PRO A 126 -0.95 18.67 24.86
C PRO A 126 -0.69 19.76 23.84
N GLN A 127 -0.97 19.50 22.56
CA GLN A 127 -1.06 20.59 21.58
C GLN A 127 -2.31 21.41 21.90
N GLU A 128 -2.18 22.34 22.85
CA GLU A 128 -3.12 23.42 23.03
C GLU A 128 -2.97 24.38 21.85
N GLY A 129 -3.98 24.44 20.97
CA GLY A 129 -4.07 25.54 20.02
C GLY A 129 -4.81 25.25 18.72
N SER A 130 -6.15 25.18 18.77
CA SER A 130 -6.97 25.83 17.73
C SER A 130 -8.41 26.02 18.23
N VAL A 131 -8.58 26.97 19.16
CA VAL A 131 -9.86 27.65 19.35
C VAL A 131 -9.57 29.14 19.49
N ARG A 132 -9.75 29.89 18.40
CA ARG A 132 -9.93 31.35 18.31
C ARG A 132 -10.12 31.68 16.82
N GLY A 133 -11.17 32.35 16.35
CA GLY A 133 -12.25 33.08 17.01
C GLY A 133 -13.44 33.26 16.05
N LYS A 134 -14.61 33.63 16.57
CA LYS A 134 -15.21 35.00 16.48
C LYS A 134 -15.61 35.33 15.02
N VAL A 135 -16.85 35.64 14.67
CA VAL A 135 -17.93 36.40 15.33
C VAL A 135 -19.27 35.83 14.88
#